data_AF-A0A2N3BWF5-F1
#
_entry.id   AF-A0A2N3BWF5-F1
#
_cell.length_a   1.000
_cell.length_b   1.000
_cell.length_c   1.000
_cell.angle_alpha   90.00
_cell.angle_beta   90.00
_cell.angle_gamma   90.00
#
_symmetry.space_group_name_H-M   'P 1'
#
loop_
_entity.id
_entity.type
_entity.pdbx_description
1 polymer ?
#
loop_
_entity_poly.entity_id
_entity_poly.type
_entity_poly.pdbx_seq_one_letter_code
_entity_poly.pdbx_strand_id
1 'polypeptide(L)'
;MSAAISTLSGAVLALVAGIAAPDHGFAQDASGAVRRHNPFAAQRADRFVFYGRQDRLRAAQRFVAQLPQRQAAGARRDRAGPAGGDAPPVAVAPPMAVLGLPDAPAFPVPTARMMRNADYRRAAIRTAEAAARWSEAEAALTAARLALAVAELRLDQVMRSYSGRDLAAIEAEVSALPATTDDPLRGVLAAEAAAARLFVARRIEAQALALRHADAVIAAGRVADRSRADLQAARAAEDSALVTAWNGAPPEGPELDAFRRRMGL
;
A
#
# COMPACT_ATOMS: atom_id res chain seq x y z
N MET A 1 -9.07 -7.45 -11.85
CA MET A 1 -8.42 -6.77 -10.70
C MET A 1 -6.90 -6.91 -10.66
N SER A 2 -6.29 -7.97 -11.20
CA SER A 2 -4.82 -8.15 -11.22
C SER A 2 -4.01 -7.06 -11.98
N ALA A 3 -4.65 -6.34 -12.92
CA ALA A 3 -3.97 -5.32 -13.73
C ALA A 3 -3.64 -4.01 -12.97
N ALA A 4 -4.37 -3.70 -11.90
CA ALA A 4 -4.18 -2.45 -11.13
C ALA A 4 -2.96 -2.52 -10.17
N ILE A 5 -2.52 -3.72 -9.79
CA ILE A 5 -1.42 -3.94 -8.85
C ILE A 5 -0.06 -3.98 -9.59
N SER A 6 -0.03 -4.52 -10.81
CA SER A 6 1.17 -4.47 -11.67
C SER A 6 1.53 -3.03 -12.08
N THR A 7 0.53 -2.18 -12.34
CA THR A 7 0.76 -0.77 -12.68
C THR A 7 1.24 0.05 -11.48
N LEU A 8 0.70 -0.19 -10.28
CA LEU A 8 1.17 0.48 -9.05
C LEU A 8 2.58 0.05 -8.64
N SER A 9 2.92 -1.24 -8.78
CA SER A 9 4.28 -1.74 -8.49
C SER A 9 5.30 -1.23 -9.51
N GLY A 10 4.94 -1.19 -10.79
CA GLY A 10 5.77 -0.62 -11.85
C GLY A 10 5.99 0.89 -11.70
N ALA A 11 4.96 1.64 -11.31
CA ALA A 11 5.05 3.08 -11.07
C ALA A 11 5.94 3.40 -9.85
N VAL A 12 5.87 2.61 -8.77
CA VAL A 12 6.75 2.78 -7.60
C VAL A 12 8.20 2.43 -7.96
N LEU A 13 8.45 1.38 -8.74
CA LEU A 13 9.80 1.03 -9.22
C LEU A 13 10.39 2.08 -10.17
N ALA A 14 9.59 2.62 -11.09
CA ALA A 14 10.00 3.70 -11.99
C ALA A 14 10.29 5.01 -11.23
N LEU A 15 9.50 5.32 -10.19
CA LEU A 15 9.73 6.48 -9.33
C LEU A 15 11.01 6.34 -8.49
N VAL A 16 11.28 5.14 -7.95
CA VAL A 16 12.52 4.85 -7.22
C VAL A 16 13.74 4.90 -8.14
N ALA A 17 13.63 4.42 -9.39
CA ALA A 17 14.69 4.53 -10.38
C ALA A 17 14.95 5.98 -10.83
N GLY A 18 13.89 6.81 -10.94
CA GLY A 18 14.01 8.23 -11.26
C GLY A 18 14.66 9.09 -10.17
N ILE A 19 14.58 8.67 -8.91
CA ILE A 19 15.25 9.35 -7.77
C ILE A 19 16.76 9.06 -7.74
N ALA A 20 17.23 8.01 -8.43
CA ALA A 20 18.64 7.64 -8.49
C ALA A 20 19.43 8.33 -9.61
N ALA A 21 18.79 9.17 -10.43
CA ALA A 21 19.47 10.01 -11.41
C ALA A 21 19.79 11.37 -10.76
N PRO A 22 21.06 11.66 -10.42
CA PRO A 22 21.43 13.01 -10.01
C PRO A 22 21.35 13.92 -11.23
N ASP A 23 20.45 14.91 -11.21
CA ASP A 23 20.56 16.10 -12.03
C ASP A 23 21.82 16.87 -11.58
N HIS A 24 22.97 16.46 -12.11
CA HIS A 24 24.23 17.17 -12.00
C HIS A 24 24.22 18.33 -12.99
N GLY A 25 23.69 19.47 -12.56
CA GLY A 25 23.81 20.69 -13.32
C GLY A 25 23.21 21.86 -12.56
N PHE A 26 24.05 22.84 -12.23
CA PHE A 26 23.77 24.12 -11.60
C PHE A 26 23.85 24.19 -10.07
N ALA A 27 24.90 24.93 -9.65
CA ALA A 27 25.10 25.65 -8.40
C ALA A 27 26.17 25.07 -7.47
N GLN A 28 27.44 25.15 -7.89
CA GLN A 28 28.59 24.93 -7.00
C GLN A 28 29.40 26.19 -6.65
N ASP A 29 29.04 27.39 -7.13
CA ASP A 29 29.92 28.58 -6.99
C ASP A 29 29.47 29.70 -6.04
N ALA A 30 28.43 29.52 -5.21
CA ALA A 30 27.92 30.62 -4.36
C ALA A 30 28.00 30.40 -2.84
N SER A 31 28.66 29.35 -2.34
CA SER A 31 28.63 29.02 -0.90
C SER A 31 29.72 29.69 -0.03
N GLY A 32 30.52 30.60 -0.59
CA GLY A 32 31.68 31.19 0.09
C GLY A 32 31.38 32.30 1.11
N ALA A 33 30.25 33.02 0.98
CA ALA A 33 30.11 34.33 1.65
C ALA A 33 29.13 34.40 2.84
N VAL A 34 28.22 33.44 3.04
CA VAL A 34 27.05 33.64 3.94
C VAL A 34 27.10 32.80 5.24
N ARG A 35 28.27 32.31 5.64
CA ARG A 35 28.42 31.48 6.87
C ARG A 35 28.64 32.24 8.18
N ARG A 36 28.54 33.57 8.23
CA ARG A 36 28.99 34.35 9.41
C ARG A 36 27.92 34.83 10.40
N HIS A 37 26.61 34.68 10.15
CA HIS A 37 25.61 35.24 11.07
C HIS A 37 24.49 34.25 11.47
N ASN A 38 24.55 33.83 12.75
CA ASN A 38 23.49 33.27 13.60
C ASN A 38 23.47 31.73 13.85
N PRO A 39 24.21 31.24 14.86
CA PRO A 39 24.29 29.81 15.21
C PRO A 39 23.20 29.27 16.16
N PHE A 40 22.24 30.08 16.63
CA PHE A 40 21.33 29.65 17.72
C PHE A 40 19.91 29.24 17.28
N ALA A 41 19.50 29.52 16.04
CA ALA A 41 18.16 29.16 15.56
C ALA A 41 18.03 27.69 15.08
N ALA A 42 19.16 27.02 14.78
CA ALA A 42 19.15 25.67 14.19
C ALA A 42 19.06 24.51 15.23
N GLN A 43 19.42 24.73 16.51
CA GLN A 43 19.66 23.62 17.43
C GLN A 43 18.43 23.05 18.18
N ARG A 44 17.28 23.75 18.20
CA ARG A 44 16.11 23.29 18.99
C ARG A 44 15.01 22.60 18.18
N ALA A 45 14.88 22.87 16.88
CA ALA A 45 13.89 22.20 16.02
C ALA A 45 14.38 20.83 15.50
N ASP A 46 15.69 20.64 15.36
CA ASP A 46 16.26 19.43 14.76
C ASP A 46 16.26 18.21 15.68
N ARG A 47 16.25 18.37 17.01
CA ARG A 47 16.53 17.23 17.92
C ARG A 47 15.36 16.26 18.13
N PHE A 48 14.11 16.69 18.00
CA PHE A 48 12.94 15.83 18.22
C PHE A 48 12.40 15.16 16.95
N VAL A 49 12.71 15.71 15.77
CA VAL A 49 12.30 15.12 14.47
C VAL A 49 13.32 14.08 13.98
N PHE A 50 14.59 14.18 14.37
CA PHE A 50 15.66 13.32 13.84
C PHE A 50 15.59 11.84 14.29
N TYR A 51 15.28 11.57 15.57
CA TYR A 51 15.35 10.21 16.12
C TYR A 51 14.21 9.31 15.63
N GLY A 52 12.98 9.82 15.49
CA GLY A 52 11.88 9.06 14.90
C GLY A 52 11.97 8.87 13.38
N ARG A 53 12.80 9.68 12.69
CA ARG A 53 12.93 9.72 11.23
C ARG A 53 13.95 8.74 10.68
N GLN A 54 15.10 8.58 11.34
CA GLN A 54 16.11 7.60 10.91
C GLN A 54 15.64 6.16 11.08
N ASP A 55 14.87 5.86 12.12
CA ASP A 55 14.35 4.50 12.33
C ASP A 55 13.28 4.12 11.31
N ARG A 56 12.42 5.07 10.89
CA ARG A 56 11.46 4.85 9.81
C ARG A 56 12.14 4.66 8.45
N LEU A 57 13.20 5.42 8.17
CA LEU A 57 14.02 5.26 6.95
C LEU A 57 14.73 3.92 6.91
N ARG A 58 15.35 3.48 8.01
CA ARG A 58 15.98 2.15 8.11
C ARG A 58 14.95 1.02 8.00
N ALA A 59 13.76 1.18 8.59
CA ALA A 59 12.67 0.21 8.45
C ALA A 59 12.18 0.11 7.00
N ALA A 60 12.00 1.24 6.31
CA ALA A 60 11.63 1.27 4.89
C ALA A 60 12.70 0.63 4.00
N GLN A 61 13.98 0.92 4.23
CA GLN A 61 15.08 0.32 3.48
C GLN A 61 15.17 -1.20 3.67
N ARG A 62 15.01 -1.70 4.91
CA ARG A 62 14.97 -3.15 5.19
C ARG A 62 13.76 -3.82 4.53
N PHE A 63 12.61 -3.16 4.54
CA PHE A 63 11.40 -3.68 3.91
C PHE A 63 11.58 -3.82 2.39
N VAL A 64 12.12 -2.80 1.73
CA VAL A 64 12.43 -2.83 0.28
C VAL A 64 13.44 -3.94 -0.05
N ALA A 65 14.46 -4.14 0.79
CA ALA A 65 15.42 -5.22 0.60
C ALA A 65 14.80 -6.64 0.73
N GLN A 66 13.70 -6.79 1.46
CA GLN A 66 13.02 -8.08 1.70
C GLN A 66 11.89 -8.39 0.70
N LEU A 67 11.46 -7.41 -0.09
CA LEU A 67 10.36 -7.54 -1.06
C LEU A 67 10.54 -8.70 -2.06
N PRO A 68 11.74 -8.95 -2.63
CA PRO A 68 11.95 -10.08 -3.55
C PRO A 68 11.74 -11.45 -2.89
N GLN A 69 12.16 -11.59 -1.62
CA GLN A 69 12.02 -12.85 -0.87
C GLN A 69 10.55 -13.13 -0.50
N ARG A 70 9.77 -12.08 -0.21
CA ARG A 70 8.35 -12.20 0.11
C ARG A 70 7.50 -12.52 -1.13
N GLN A 71 7.83 -11.95 -2.29
CA GLN A 71 7.18 -12.28 -3.55
C GLN A 71 7.48 -13.72 -3.99
N ALA A 72 8.71 -14.20 -3.79
CA ALA A 72 9.09 -15.59 -4.06
C ALA A 72 8.37 -16.59 -3.12
N ALA A 73 8.05 -16.19 -1.89
CA ALA A 73 7.29 -17.02 -0.95
C ALA A 73 5.79 -17.09 -1.31
N GLY A 74 5.20 -16.01 -1.83
CA GLY A 74 3.82 -16.00 -2.33
C GLY A 74 3.61 -16.86 -3.58
N ALA A 75 4.51 -16.75 -4.55
CA ALA A 75 4.41 -17.48 -5.82
C ALA A 75 4.53 -19.02 -5.69
N ARG A 76 5.06 -19.52 -4.56
CA ARG A 76 5.11 -20.98 -4.28
C ARG A 76 3.78 -21.54 -3.77
N ARG A 77 2.88 -20.71 -3.24
CA ARG A 77 1.55 -21.15 -2.79
C ARG A 77 0.56 -21.32 -3.93
N ASP A 78 0.68 -20.54 -5.01
CA ASP A 78 -0.28 -20.57 -6.12
C ASP A 78 -0.05 -21.70 -7.13
N ARG A 79 1.08 -22.44 -7.04
CA ARG A 79 1.37 -23.61 -7.90
C ARG A 79 0.80 -24.94 -7.40
N ALA A 80 0.11 -24.95 -6.27
CA ALA A 80 -0.45 -26.16 -5.66
C ALA A 80 -1.99 -26.26 -5.83
N GLY A 81 -2.54 -25.72 -6.91
CA GLY A 81 -3.95 -25.93 -7.28
C GLY A 81 -4.14 -27.26 -8.03
N PRO A 82 -5.22 -28.02 -7.76
CA PRO A 82 -5.45 -29.31 -8.40
C PRO A 82 -5.77 -29.15 -9.89
N ALA A 83 -5.08 -29.93 -10.71
CA ALA A 83 -5.31 -30.03 -12.15
C ALA A 83 -6.60 -30.81 -12.46
N GLY A 84 -7.38 -30.28 -13.40
CA GLY A 84 -8.10 -31.02 -14.44
C GLY A 84 -9.32 -31.85 -14.03
N GLY A 85 -10.47 -31.47 -14.58
CA GLY A 85 -11.65 -32.32 -14.66
C GLY A 85 -12.59 -31.83 -15.75
N ASP A 86 -12.48 -32.42 -16.94
CA ASP A 86 -13.32 -32.18 -18.12
C ASP A 86 -14.80 -32.46 -17.80
N ALA A 87 -15.66 -31.47 -18.09
CA ALA A 87 -17.11 -31.65 -18.07
C ALA A 87 -17.60 -31.99 -19.49
N PRO A 88 -18.30 -33.12 -19.71
CA PRO A 88 -18.88 -33.45 -21.01
C PRO A 88 -20.14 -32.61 -21.30
N PRO A 89 -20.54 -32.49 -22.58
CA PRO A 89 -21.61 -31.59 -23.01
C PRO A 89 -22.99 -32.08 -22.60
N VAL A 90 -23.83 -31.13 -22.18
CA VAL A 90 -25.25 -31.34 -21.85
C VAL A 90 -26.05 -31.56 -23.13
N ALA A 91 -26.53 -32.78 -23.33
CA ALA A 91 -27.50 -33.11 -24.36
C ALA A 91 -28.91 -32.72 -23.88
N VAL A 92 -29.59 -31.88 -24.66
CA VAL A 92 -31.01 -31.51 -24.47
C VAL A 92 -31.88 -32.61 -25.08
N ALA A 93 -32.64 -33.32 -24.24
CA ALA A 93 -33.60 -34.33 -24.69
C ALA A 93 -35.01 -33.72 -24.88
N PRO A 94 -35.80 -34.20 -25.86
CA PRO A 94 -37.15 -33.69 -26.15
C PRO A 94 -38.20 -34.16 -25.12
N PRO A 95 -39.37 -33.50 -25.03
CA PRO A 95 -40.39 -33.83 -24.04
C PRO A 95 -41.11 -35.13 -24.42
N MET A 96 -40.95 -36.17 -23.59
CA MET A 96 -41.69 -37.43 -23.71
C MET A 96 -42.83 -37.49 -22.70
N ALA A 97 -43.93 -38.05 -23.20
CA ALA A 97 -45.24 -38.14 -22.59
C ALA A 97 -45.27 -38.79 -21.20
N VAL A 98 -46.21 -38.30 -20.38
CA VAL A 98 -46.58 -38.83 -19.06
C VAL A 98 -47.22 -40.21 -19.24
N LEU A 99 -46.43 -41.26 -19.02
CA LEU A 99 -46.89 -42.62 -18.75
C LEU A 99 -46.39 -43.01 -17.37
N GLY A 100 -47.29 -43.57 -16.55
CA GLY A 100 -47.14 -43.79 -15.11
C GLY A 100 -45.74 -44.28 -14.70
N LEU A 101 -45.05 -43.46 -13.91
CA LEU A 101 -43.80 -43.87 -13.27
C LEU A 101 -44.09 -44.73 -12.04
N PRO A 102 -43.43 -45.90 -11.89
CA PRO A 102 -43.26 -46.51 -10.58
C PRO A 102 -42.47 -45.53 -9.68
N ASP A 103 -42.75 -45.55 -8.38
CA ASP A 103 -42.18 -44.71 -7.32
C ASP A 103 -40.85 -44.05 -7.73
N ALA A 104 -40.90 -42.72 -7.95
CA ALA A 104 -39.70 -41.94 -8.23
C ALA A 104 -38.64 -42.28 -7.17
N PRO A 105 -37.38 -42.59 -7.54
CA PRO A 105 -36.36 -42.91 -6.56
C PRO A 105 -36.27 -41.74 -5.59
N ALA A 106 -36.54 -42.02 -4.32
CA ALA A 106 -36.38 -41.04 -3.26
C ALA A 106 -34.95 -40.50 -3.35
N PHE A 107 -34.78 -39.26 -3.81
CA PHE A 107 -33.49 -38.60 -3.75
C PHE A 107 -33.03 -38.65 -2.30
N PRO A 108 -31.84 -39.20 -2.00
CA PRO A 108 -31.39 -39.33 -0.62
C PRO A 108 -31.33 -37.93 -0.02
N VAL A 109 -32.20 -37.67 0.96
CA VAL A 109 -32.15 -36.43 1.75
C VAL A 109 -30.75 -36.36 2.35
N PRO A 110 -30.01 -35.24 2.18
CA PRO A 110 -28.69 -35.10 2.76
C PRO A 110 -28.76 -35.43 4.25
N THR A 111 -27.93 -36.38 4.70
CA THR A 111 -27.88 -36.69 6.14
C THR A 111 -27.50 -35.43 6.91
N ALA A 112 -27.98 -35.28 8.14
CA ALA A 112 -27.67 -34.10 8.96
C ALA A 112 -26.14 -33.86 9.07
N ARG A 113 -25.33 -34.93 8.99
CA ARG A 113 -23.87 -34.87 8.92
C ARG A 113 -23.35 -34.21 7.65
N MET A 114 -23.92 -34.52 6.49
CA MET A 114 -23.55 -33.88 5.22
C MET A 114 -23.84 -32.38 5.23
N MET A 115 -24.97 -31.96 5.81
CA MET A 115 -25.31 -30.54 5.94
C MET A 115 -24.30 -29.79 6.82
N ARG A 116 -23.99 -30.31 8.01
CA ARG A 116 -23.01 -29.67 8.91
C ARG A 116 -21.60 -29.60 8.31
N ASN A 117 -21.19 -30.65 7.60
CA ASN A 117 -19.94 -30.65 6.83
C ASN A 117 -19.95 -29.57 5.74
N ALA A 118 -21.04 -29.42 4.99
CA ALA A 118 -21.18 -28.37 3.99
C ALA A 118 -21.11 -26.96 4.60
N ASP A 119 -21.68 -26.76 5.79
CA ASP A 119 -21.59 -25.50 6.54
C ASP A 119 -20.16 -25.18 6.96
N TYR A 120 -19.44 -26.16 7.50
CA TYR A 120 -18.02 -26.01 7.81
C TYR A 120 -17.20 -25.63 6.58
N ARG A 121 -17.40 -26.34 5.45
CA ARG A 121 -16.71 -26.04 4.20
C ARG A 121 -16.95 -24.61 3.74
N ARG A 122 -18.20 -24.15 3.78
CA ARG A 122 -18.56 -22.76 3.43
C ARG A 122 -17.91 -21.75 4.36
N ALA A 123 -17.85 -22.03 5.66
CA ALA A 123 -17.19 -21.17 6.62
C ALA A 123 -15.68 -21.08 6.37
N ALA A 124 -15.01 -22.22 6.15
CA ALA A 124 -13.57 -22.26 5.85
C ALA A 124 -13.21 -21.52 4.56
N ILE A 125 -14.03 -21.65 3.49
CA ILE A 125 -13.84 -20.88 2.25
C ILE A 125 -13.94 -19.36 2.53
N ARG A 126 -14.94 -18.92 3.30
CA ARG A 126 -15.08 -17.50 3.68
C ARG A 126 -13.91 -17.00 4.52
N THR A 127 -13.35 -17.83 5.40
CA THR A 127 -12.13 -17.50 6.15
C THR A 127 -10.95 -17.30 5.21
N ALA A 128 -10.76 -18.19 4.23
CA ALA A 128 -9.69 -18.08 3.24
C ALA A 128 -9.83 -16.81 2.40
N GLU A 129 -11.04 -16.50 1.92
CA GLU A 129 -11.34 -15.26 1.18
C GLU A 129 -11.11 -14.00 2.03
N ALA A 130 -11.53 -14.01 3.29
CA ALA A 130 -11.27 -12.89 4.21
C ALA A 130 -9.77 -12.72 4.50
N ALA A 131 -9.02 -13.82 4.59
CA ALA A 131 -7.58 -13.79 4.79
C ALA A 131 -6.86 -13.20 3.57
N ALA A 132 -7.29 -13.57 2.36
CA ALA A 132 -6.78 -12.97 1.12
C ALA A 132 -7.05 -11.46 1.08
N ARG A 133 -8.30 -11.03 1.35
CA ARG A 133 -8.66 -9.60 1.41
C ARG A 133 -7.85 -8.82 2.44
N TRP A 134 -7.64 -9.38 3.62
CA TRP A 134 -6.80 -8.75 4.65
C TRP A 134 -5.34 -8.62 4.20
N SER A 135 -4.77 -9.67 3.59
CA SER A 135 -3.41 -9.63 3.05
C SER A 135 -3.25 -8.58 1.95
N GLU A 136 -4.22 -8.46 1.04
CA GLU A 136 -4.24 -7.43 0.01
C GLU A 136 -4.32 -6.02 0.61
N ALA A 137 -5.17 -5.82 1.62
CA ALA A 137 -5.30 -4.54 2.30
C ALA A 137 -4.02 -4.14 3.05
N GLU A 138 -3.33 -5.10 3.68
CA GLU A 138 -2.04 -4.84 4.34
C GLU A 138 -0.93 -4.49 3.34
N ALA A 139 -0.91 -5.16 2.18
CA ALA A 139 0.00 -4.81 1.09
C ALA A 139 -0.26 -3.39 0.57
N ALA A 140 -1.54 -3.02 0.38
CA ALA A 140 -1.93 -1.67 -0.05
C ALA A 140 -1.53 -0.60 0.98
N LEU A 141 -1.76 -0.84 2.27
CA LEU A 141 -1.31 0.05 3.35
C LEU A 141 0.21 0.23 3.34
N THR A 142 0.95 -0.86 3.11
CA THR A 142 2.41 -0.80 3.06
C THR A 142 2.90 0.00 1.85
N ALA A 143 2.28 -0.19 0.68
CA ALA A 143 2.57 0.61 -0.50
C ALA A 143 2.29 2.10 -0.30
N ALA A 144 1.16 2.44 0.34
CA ALA A 144 0.81 3.82 0.67
C ALA A 144 1.85 4.47 1.61
N ARG A 145 2.32 3.74 2.63
CA ARG A 145 3.36 4.21 3.55
C ARG A 145 4.69 4.48 2.85
N LEU A 146 5.07 3.60 1.91
CA LEU A 146 6.27 3.80 1.11
C LEU A 146 6.15 5.05 0.22
N ALA A 147 5.01 5.24 -0.43
CA ALA A 147 4.76 6.43 -1.25
C ALA A 147 4.81 7.74 -0.43
N LEU A 148 4.25 7.73 0.78
CA LEU A 148 4.37 8.86 1.71
C LEU A 148 5.84 9.15 2.07
N ALA A 149 6.61 8.12 2.43
CA ALA A 149 8.02 8.30 2.78
C ALA A 149 8.84 8.89 1.61
N VAL A 150 8.55 8.46 0.38
CA VAL A 150 9.18 9.03 -0.82
C VAL A 150 8.78 10.50 -1.02
N ALA A 151 7.51 10.85 -0.81
CA ALA A 151 7.05 12.23 -0.93
C ALA A 151 7.67 13.14 0.15
N GLU A 152 7.80 12.67 1.39
CA GLU A 152 8.50 13.36 2.48
C GLU A 152 9.98 13.58 2.16
N LEU A 153 10.65 12.58 1.58
CA LEU A 153 12.04 12.72 1.13
C LEU A 153 12.20 13.78 0.02
N ARG A 154 11.26 13.82 -0.93
CA ARG A 154 11.24 14.84 -1.99
C ARG A 154 11.03 16.24 -1.41
N LEU A 155 10.12 16.39 -0.45
CA LEU A 155 9.93 17.65 0.25
C LEU A 155 11.21 18.09 0.97
N ASP A 156 11.89 17.18 1.67
CA ASP A 156 13.18 17.48 2.29
C ASP A 156 14.25 17.92 1.31
N GLN A 157 14.30 17.29 0.13
CA GLN A 157 15.25 17.65 -0.91
C GLN A 157 14.98 19.06 -1.41
N VAL A 158 13.70 19.42 -1.63
CA VAL A 158 13.32 20.80 -1.98
C VAL A 158 13.76 21.76 -0.88
N MET A 159 13.45 21.46 0.39
CA MET A 159 13.83 22.31 1.53
C MET A 159 15.35 22.49 1.68
N ARG A 160 16.14 21.48 1.33
CA ARG A 160 17.62 21.56 1.36
C ARG A 160 18.22 22.19 0.10
N SER A 161 17.50 22.19 -1.02
CA SER A 161 17.99 22.71 -2.30
C SER A 161 18.06 24.24 -2.34
N TYR A 162 17.35 24.92 -1.44
CA TYR A 162 17.30 26.37 -1.38
C TYR A 162 17.88 26.90 -0.07
N SER A 163 18.99 27.63 -0.16
CA SER A 163 19.62 28.33 0.96
C SER A 163 19.56 29.86 0.81
N GLY A 164 18.74 30.36 -0.13
CA GLY A 164 18.58 31.79 -0.38
C GLY A 164 17.69 32.48 0.65
N ARG A 165 17.48 33.78 0.46
CA ARG A 165 16.63 34.59 1.35
C ARG A 165 15.15 34.31 1.13
N ASP A 166 14.32 34.69 2.09
CA ASP A 166 12.87 34.61 1.94
C ASP A 166 12.38 35.52 0.81
N LEU A 167 11.39 35.07 0.04
CA LEU A 167 10.87 35.82 -1.12
C LEU A 167 10.34 37.19 -0.70
N ALA A 168 9.66 37.31 0.45
CA ALA A 168 9.11 38.58 0.89
C ALA A 168 10.22 39.59 1.26
N ALA A 169 11.35 39.11 1.80
CA ALA A 169 12.50 39.95 2.08
C ALA A 169 13.14 40.49 0.79
N ILE A 170 13.27 39.65 -0.25
CA ILE A 170 13.82 40.06 -1.55
C ILE A 170 12.88 41.08 -2.22
N GLU A 171 11.57 40.81 -2.23
CA GLU A 171 10.57 41.70 -2.84
C GLU A 171 10.50 43.06 -2.11
N ALA A 172 10.61 43.07 -0.78
CA ALA A 172 10.69 44.30 -0.01
C ALA A 172 11.93 45.12 -0.38
N GLU A 173 13.09 44.49 -0.54
CA GLU A 173 14.31 45.18 -0.94
C GLU A 173 14.22 45.73 -2.37
N VAL A 174 13.68 44.96 -3.31
CA VAL A 174 13.42 45.44 -4.69
C VAL A 174 12.49 46.65 -4.68
N SER A 175 11.45 46.66 -3.84
CA SER A 175 10.51 47.78 -3.72
C SER A 175 11.13 49.05 -3.11
N ALA A 176 12.18 48.89 -2.29
CA ALA A 176 12.90 50.00 -1.67
C ALA A 176 13.94 50.64 -2.60
N LEU A 177 14.31 49.98 -3.70
CA LEU A 177 15.27 50.52 -4.65
C LEU A 177 14.66 51.65 -5.49
N PRO A 178 15.35 52.80 -5.64
CA PRO A 178 14.89 53.91 -6.47
C PRO A 178 14.67 53.46 -7.93
N ALA A 179 13.67 54.03 -8.60
CA ALA A 179 13.25 53.65 -9.96
C ALA A 179 14.26 54.03 -11.06
N THR A 180 15.38 54.66 -10.70
CA THR A 180 16.43 55.08 -11.63
C THR A 180 17.10 53.87 -12.29
N THR A 181 17.38 53.99 -13.59
CA THR A 181 17.17 52.90 -14.56
C THR A 181 18.29 51.86 -14.70
N ASP A 182 19.46 52.01 -14.08
CA ASP A 182 20.60 51.10 -14.32
C ASP A 182 21.32 50.65 -13.03
N ASP A 183 20.57 50.21 -12.02
CA ASP A 183 21.20 49.58 -10.86
C ASP A 183 21.47 48.08 -11.12
N PRO A 184 22.74 47.64 -11.25
CA PRO A 184 23.07 46.22 -11.44
C PRO A 184 22.56 45.33 -10.29
N LEU A 185 22.35 45.90 -9.10
CA LEU A 185 21.76 45.20 -7.96
C LEU A 185 20.32 44.76 -8.25
N ARG A 186 19.56 45.54 -9.02
CA ARG A 186 18.18 45.21 -9.39
C ARG A 186 18.11 43.93 -10.23
N GLY A 187 19.08 43.70 -11.11
CA GLY A 187 19.21 42.46 -11.88
C GLY A 187 19.50 41.24 -11.01
N VAL A 188 20.40 41.38 -10.03
CA VAL A 188 20.74 40.32 -9.07
C VAL A 188 19.52 39.96 -8.20
N LEU A 189 18.83 40.96 -7.66
CA LEU A 189 17.63 40.74 -6.83
C LEU A 189 16.47 40.13 -7.65
N ALA A 190 16.31 40.51 -8.92
CA ALA A 190 15.32 39.90 -9.80
C ALA A 190 15.61 38.40 -10.04
N ALA A 191 16.88 38.04 -10.24
CA ALA A 191 17.29 36.63 -10.38
C ALA A 191 17.10 35.84 -9.07
N GLU A 192 17.44 36.45 -7.92
CA GLU A 192 17.20 35.85 -6.60
C GLU A 192 15.70 35.65 -6.34
N ALA A 193 14.87 36.65 -6.65
CA ALA A 193 13.41 36.56 -6.53
C ALA A 193 12.83 35.46 -7.44
N ALA A 194 13.35 35.30 -8.67
CA ALA A 194 12.94 34.22 -9.55
C ALA A 194 13.28 32.83 -8.97
N ALA A 195 14.49 32.66 -8.42
CA ALA A 195 14.88 31.43 -7.74
C ALA A 195 14.02 31.14 -6.50
N ALA A 196 13.73 32.17 -5.69
CA ALA A 196 12.87 32.08 -4.52
C ALA A 196 11.43 31.68 -4.89
N ARG A 197 10.85 32.28 -5.95
CA ARG A 197 9.52 31.90 -6.47
C ARG A 197 9.48 30.46 -6.94
N LEU A 198 10.50 30.01 -7.68
CA LEU A 198 10.60 28.63 -8.14
C LEU A 198 10.69 27.66 -6.94
N PHE A 199 11.47 28.00 -5.92
CA PHE A 199 11.55 27.21 -4.69
C PHE A 199 10.18 27.13 -3.99
N VAL A 200 9.48 28.26 -3.80
CA VAL A 200 8.15 28.29 -3.18
C VAL A 200 7.17 27.42 -3.95
N ALA A 201 7.14 27.51 -5.27
CA ALA A 201 6.28 26.68 -6.12
C ALA A 201 6.59 25.18 -5.92
N ARG A 202 7.87 24.78 -6.03
CA ARG A 202 8.30 23.38 -5.81
C ARG A 202 7.98 22.89 -4.40
N ARG A 203 8.11 23.74 -3.38
CA ARG A 203 7.79 23.41 -1.99
C ARG A 203 6.30 23.13 -1.83
N ILE A 204 5.45 24.00 -2.37
CA ILE A 204 3.99 23.84 -2.32
C ILE A 204 3.57 22.53 -3.02
N GLU A 205 4.12 22.25 -4.20
CA GLU A 205 3.85 21.01 -4.93
C GLU A 205 4.27 19.76 -4.13
N ALA A 206 5.47 19.76 -3.56
CA ALA A 206 5.97 18.64 -2.77
C ALA A 206 5.16 18.45 -1.47
N GLN A 207 4.76 19.53 -0.80
CA GLN A 207 3.86 19.49 0.36
C GLN A 207 2.50 18.91 0.00
N ALA A 208 1.89 19.39 -1.09
CA ALA A 208 0.61 18.88 -1.56
C ALA A 208 0.67 17.39 -1.92
N LEU A 209 1.79 16.93 -2.51
CA LEU A 209 2.01 15.52 -2.79
C LEU A 209 2.12 14.69 -1.50
N ALA A 210 2.89 15.15 -0.52
CA ALA A 210 3.00 14.48 0.78
C ALA A 210 1.66 14.37 1.50
N LEU A 211 0.85 15.44 1.49
CA LEU A 211 -0.50 15.44 2.06
C LEU A 211 -1.42 14.42 1.38
N ARG A 212 -1.45 14.37 0.04
CA ARG A 212 -2.24 13.36 -0.70
C ARG A 212 -1.84 11.93 -0.34
N HIS A 213 -0.56 11.66 -0.14
CA HIS A 213 -0.10 10.33 0.28
C HIS A 213 -0.40 10.04 1.75
N ALA A 214 -0.41 11.05 2.62
CA ALA A 214 -0.85 10.89 4.00
C ALA A 214 -2.33 10.48 4.07
N ASP A 215 -3.19 11.13 3.28
CA ASP A 215 -4.61 10.75 3.16
C ASP A 215 -4.78 9.32 2.64
N ALA A 216 -3.97 8.92 1.66
CA ALA A 216 -3.98 7.55 1.13
C ALA A 216 -3.58 6.51 2.20
N VAL A 217 -2.61 6.82 3.07
CA VAL A 217 -2.25 5.96 4.21
C VAL A 217 -3.41 5.81 5.18
N ILE A 218 -4.11 6.90 5.50
CA ILE A 218 -5.28 6.87 6.38
C ILE A 218 -6.39 6.01 5.77
N ALA A 219 -6.69 6.21 4.48
CA ALA A 219 -7.71 5.43 3.78
C ALA A 219 -7.37 3.94 3.73
N ALA A 220 -6.13 3.59 3.37
CA ALA A 220 -5.66 2.21 3.34
C ALA A 220 -5.66 1.57 4.74
N GLY A 221 -5.33 2.33 5.78
CA GLY A 221 -5.39 1.89 7.17
C GLY A 221 -6.80 1.45 7.57
N ARG A 222 -7.81 2.29 7.28
CA ARG A 222 -9.23 1.95 7.54
C ARG A 222 -9.70 0.70 6.79
N VAL A 223 -9.19 0.46 5.58
CA VAL A 223 -9.51 -0.76 4.83
C VAL A 223 -8.86 -1.98 5.50
N ALA A 224 -7.57 -1.90 5.84
CA ALA A 224 -6.85 -2.98 6.52
C ALA A 224 -7.49 -3.35 7.87
N ASP A 225 -7.90 -2.35 8.66
CA ASP A 225 -8.58 -2.58 9.94
C ASP A 225 -9.93 -3.28 9.78
N ARG A 226 -10.74 -2.84 8.80
CA ARG A 226 -12.02 -3.51 8.48
C ARG A 226 -11.80 -4.95 7.98
N SER A 227 -10.86 -5.16 7.07
CA SER A 227 -10.56 -6.51 6.58
C SER A 227 -10.02 -7.44 7.68
N ARG A 228 -9.29 -6.89 8.66
CA ARG A 228 -8.85 -7.65 9.84
C ARG A 228 -10.04 -8.07 10.70
N ALA A 229 -11.00 -7.16 10.93
CA ALA A 229 -12.22 -7.47 11.68
C ALA A 229 -13.07 -8.54 10.95
N ASP A 230 -13.23 -8.42 9.63
CA ASP A 230 -13.90 -9.42 8.80
C ASP A 230 -13.25 -10.80 8.92
N LEU A 231 -11.91 -10.86 8.89
CA LEU A 231 -11.17 -12.11 9.06
C LEU A 231 -11.39 -12.72 10.46
N GLN A 232 -11.41 -11.92 11.52
CA GLN A 232 -11.69 -12.40 12.87
C GLN A 232 -13.12 -12.97 12.98
N ALA A 233 -14.11 -12.28 12.40
CA ALA A 233 -15.49 -12.76 12.36
C ALA A 233 -15.63 -14.06 11.54
N ALA A 234 -14.94 -14.16 10.39
CA ALA A 234 -14.95 -15.36 9.58
C ALA A 234 -14.34 -16.57 10.31
N ARG A 235 -13.21 -16.37 11.02
CA ARG A 235 -12.60 -17.42 11.86
C ARG A 235 -13.54 -17.90 12.96
N ALA A 236 -14.17 -16.98 13.69
CA ALA A 236 -15.13 -17.36 14.72
C ALA A 236 -16.32 -18.16 14.15
N ALA A 237 -16.79 -17.81 12.95
CA ALA A 237 -17.83 -18.56 12.26
C ALA A 237 -17.34 -19.95 11.78
N GLU A 238 -16.10 -20.06 11.30
CA GLU A 238 -15.48 -21.35 10.96
C GLU A 238 -15.34 -22.25 12.20
N ASP A 239 -14.85 -21.71 13.32
CA ASP A 239 -14.69 -22.46 14.56
C ASP A 239 -16.04 -23.00 15.07
N SER A 240 -17.07 -22.15 15.06
CA SER A 240 -18.44 -22.55 15.41
C SER A 240 -18.99 -23.65 14.48
N ALA A 241 -18.74 -23.52 13.17
CA ALA A 241 -19.13 -24.52 12.19
C ALA A 241 -18.36 -25.83 12.35
N LEU A 242 -17.09 -25.78 12.77
CA LEU A 242 -16.26 -26.96 13.03
C LEU A 242 -16.78 -27.77 14.22
N VAL A 243 -17.09 -27.11 15.34
CA VAL A 243 -17.70 -27.74 16.53
C VAL A 243 -19.01 -28.45 16.14
N THR A 244 -19.82 -27.80 15.32
CA THR A 244 -21.08 -28.33 14.80
C THR A 244 -20.86 -29.53 13.88
N ALA A 245 -19.93 -29.43 12.91
CA ALA A 245 -19.61 -30.50 11.98
C ALA A 245 -19.09 -31.77 12.68
N TRP A 246 -18.33 -31.59 13.75
CA TRP A 246 -17.74 -32.68 14.52
C TRP A 246 -18.67 -33.28 15.59
N ASN A 247 -19.85 -32.70 15.83
CA ASN A 247 -20.76 -33.09 16.91
C ASN A 247 -20.09 -33.09 18.31
N GLY A 248 -19.21 -32.12 18.59
CA GLY A 248 -18.53 -32.08 19.89
C GLY A 248 -17.19 -31.36 19.84
N ALA A 249 -16.26 -31.79 20.70
CA ALA A 249 -14.93 -31.21 20.78
C ALA A 249 -14.20 -31.37 19.43
N PRO A 250 -13.79 -30.26 18.79
CA PRO A 250 -13.17 -30.32 17.48
C PRO A 250 -11.83 -31.08 17.56
N PRO A 251 -11.45 -31.80 16.50
CA PRO A 251 -10.18 -32.51 16.46
C PRO A 251 -9.03 -31.48 16.45
N GLU A 252 -7.89 -31.85 17.02
CA GLU A 252 -6.69 -31.00 17.05
C GLU A 252 -5.55 -31.61 16.23
N GLY A 253 -4.65 -30.75 15.75
CA GLY A 253 -3.44 -31.14 15.03
C GLY A 253 -3.69 -32.03 13.80
N PRO A 254 -3.08 -33.22 13.72
CA PRO A 254 -3.10 -34.04 12.50
C PRO A 254 -4.50 -34.58 12.14
N GLU A 255 -5.41 -34.72 13.11
CA GLU A 255 -6.78 -35.16 12.86
C GLU A 255 -7.62 -34.08 12.18
N LEU A 256 -7.41 -32.81 12.57
CA LEU A 256 -8.02 -31.65 11.92
C LEU A 256 -7.55 -31.52 10.47
N ASP A 257 -6.25 -31.70 10.24
CA ASP A 257 -5.69 -31.65 8.88
C ASP A 257 -6.25 -32.77 7.99
N ALA A 258 -6.40 -33.99 8.53
CA ALA A 258 -7.04 -35.09 7.81
C ALA A 258 -8.54 -34.82 7.54
N PHE A 259 -9.24 -34.16 8.46
CA PHE A 259 -10.61 -33.72 8.24
C PHE A 259 -10.71 -32.65 7.14
N ARG A 260 -9.89 -31.60 7.19
CA ARG A 260 -9.82 -30.56 6.15
C ARG A 260 -9.50 -31.13 4.76
N ARG A 261 -8.52 -32.02 4.66
CA ARG A 261 -8.20 -32.73 3.41
C ARG A 261 -9.38 -33.52 2.85
N ARG A 262 -10.12 -34.27 3.70
CA ARG A 262 -11.34 -34.99 3.28
C ARG A 262 -12.43 -34.06 2.77
N MET A 263 -12.43 -32.81 3.24
CA MET A 263 -13.38 -31.76 2.85
C MET A 263 -12.94 -30.97 1.61
N GLY A 264 -11.75 -31.25 1.06
CA GLY A 264 -11.17 -30.52 -0.07
C GLY A 264 -10.75 -29.10 0.29
N LEU A 265 -10.27 -28.91 1.53
CA LEU A 265 -9.75 -27.66 2.09
C LEU A 265 -8.23 -27.76 2.31
#